data_AF-A0A349DPX1-F1
#
_entry.id   AF-A0A349DPX1-F1
#
_cell.length_a   1.000
_cell.length_b   1.000
_cell.length_c   1.000
_cell.angle_alpha   90.00
_cell.angle_beta   90.00
_cell.angle_gamma   90.00
#
_symmetry.space_group_name_H-M   'P 1'
#
loop_
_entity.id
_entity.type
_entity.pdbx_description
1 polymer ?
#
loop_
_entity_poly.entity_id
_entity_poly.type
_entity_poly.pdbx_seq_one_letter_code
_entity_poly.pdbx_strand_id
1 'polypeptide(L)'
;MNYKHRITLNFHSLIQSKVSLHPTEHIFFAWAYEAAKNGVAGCLEEDKIRYFEFKSADFRQQLPTVRISNHHRFNNLLKILMSKGLLMPHPNQACIGAYYAFTPLSKKIFNDTSNI
;
A
#
# COMPACT_ATOMS: atom_id res chain seq x y z
N MET A 1 -6.91 21.45 0.26
CA MET A 1 -5.96 21.13 1.35
C MET A 1 -4.63 20.72 0.74
N ASN A 2 -3.55 21.45 1.00
CA ASN A 2 -2.19 21.06 0.57
C ASN A 2 -1.67 20.01 1.55
N TYR A 3 -1.93 18.74 1.24
CA TYR A 3 -1.51 17.60 2.05
C TYR A 3 0.01 17.41 1.92
N LYS A 4 0.74 17.47 3.03
CA LYS A 4 2.19 17.25 3.08
C LYS A 4 2.44 15.80 3.50
N HIS A 5 2.49 14.88 2.53
CA HIS A 5 2.81 13.47 2.78
C HIS A 5 4.16 13.38 3.51
N ARG A 6 4.16 12.89 4.75
CA ARG A 6 5.38 12.55 5.48
C ARG A 6 5.61 11.07 5.28
N ILE A 7 6.17 10.73 4.12
CA ILE A 7 6.72 9.40 3.83
C ILE A 7 7.75 9.07 4.92
N THR A 8 7.29 8.43 5.99
CA THR A 8 8.09 8.09 7.15
C THR A 8 8.38 6.61 7.01
N LEU A 9 9.62 6.28 6.65
CA LEU A 9 10.05 4.90 6.57
C LEU A 9 11.16 4.60 7.55
N ASN A 10 10.94 3.51 8.27
CA ASN A 10 11.94 2.91 9.09
C ASN A 10 12.81 1.99 8.22
N PHE A 11 13.87 2.54 7.63
CA PHE A 11 14.85 1.78 6.84
C PHE A 11 15.45 0.61 7.64
N HIS A 12 15.57 0.76 8.97
CA HIS A 12 16.01 -0.32 9.84
C HIS A 12 15.06 -1.52 9.81
N SER A 13 13.74 -1.27 9.90
CA SER A 13 12.72 -2.33 9.84
C SER A 13 12.68 -3.01 8.47
N LEU A 14 12.92 -2.29 7.36
CA LEU A 14 13.03 -2.89 6.02
C LEU A 14 14.24 -3.85 5.91
N ILE A 15 15.40 -3.42 6.40
CA ILE A 15 16.64 -4.21 6.37
C ILE A 15 16.48 -5.46 7.25
N GLN A 16 15.93 -5.32 8.45
CA GLN A 16 15.68 -6.46 9.36
C GLN A 16 14.68 -7.46 8.78
N SER A 17 13.69 -6.97 8.04
CA SER A 17 12.67 -7.80 7.39
C SER A 17 13.19 -8.55 6.15
N LYS A 18 14.45 -8.29 5.73
CA LYS A 18 15.05 -8.82 4.48
C LYS A 18 14.21 -8.50 3.23
N VAL A 19 13.42 -7.43 3.27
CA VAL A 19 12.60 -6.99 2.14
C VAL A 19 13.33 -5.86 1.43
N SER A 20 13.76 -6.12 0.19
CA SER A 20 14.32 -5.10 -0.69
C SER A 20 13.20 -4.46 -1.50
N LEU A 21 13.06 -3.13 -1.46
CA LEU A 21 12.14 -2.37 -2.30
C LEU A 21 12.91 -1.40 -3.18
N HIS A 22 12.61 -1.38 -4.47
CA HIS A 22 13.09 -0.31 -5.34
C HIS A 22 12.44 1.03 -4.94
N PRO A 23 13.06 2.19 -5.24
CA PRO A 23 12.55 3.49 -4.81
C PRO A 23 11.08 3.75 -5.16
N THR A 24 10.63 3.32 -6.34
CA THR A 24 9.22 3.47 -6.75
C THR A 24 8.28 2.57 -5.96
N GLU A 25 8.69 1.33 -5.67
CA GLU A 25 7.91 0.40 -4.84
C GLU A 25 7.79 0.91 -3.41
N HIS A 26 8.87 1.49 -2.90
CA HIS A 26 8.92 2.12 -1.60
C HIS A 26 7.96 3.31 -1.50
N ILE A 27 8.01 4.23 -2.47
CA ILE A 27 7.10 5.39 -2.50
C ILE A 27 5.65 4.90 -2.62
N PHE A 28 5.39 3.91 -3.46
CA PHE A 28 4.06 3.33 -3.62
C PHE A 28 3.54 2.69 -2.34
N PHE A 29 4.37 1.90 -1.67
CA PHE A 29 4.01 1.21 -0.44
C PHE A 29 3.75 2.19 0.71
N ALA A 30 4.59 3.21 0.85
CA ALA A 30 4.40 4.27 1.83
C ALA A 30 3.09 5.03 1.62
N TRP A 31 2.83 5.41 0.37
CA TRP A 31 1.58 6.07 0.00
C TRP A 31 0.37 5.20 0.32
N ALA A 32 0.41 3.92 -0.05
CA ALA A 32 -0.71 3.00 0.18
C ALA A 32 -1.01 2.89 1.68
N TYR A 33 0.04 2.80 2.49
CA TYR A 33 -0.07 2.73 3.94
C TYR A 33 -0.65 4.01 4.55
N GLU A 34 -0.15 5.18 4.14
CA GLU A 34 -0.71 6.46 4.58
C GLU A 34 -2.15 6.67 4.10
N ALA A 35 -2.48 6.29 2.87
CA ALA A 35 -3.83 6.41 2.33
C ALA A 35 -4.83 5.57 3.15
N ALA A 36 -4.43 4.36 3.55
CA ALA A 36 -5.21 3.50 4.44
C ALA A 36 -5.35 4.10 5.84
N LYS A 37 -4.25 4.58 6.43
CA LYS A 37 -4.24 5.15 7.79
C LYS A 37 -5.08 6.43 7.92
N ASN A 38 -5.07 7.27 6.89
CA ASN A 38 -5.78 8.55 6.91
C ASN A 38 -7.22 8.46 6.39
N GLY A 39 -7.72 7.24 6.09
CA GLY A 39 -9.07 7.02 5.59
C GLY A 39 -9.32 7.54 4.17
N VAL A 40 -8.25 7.77 3.41
CA VAL A 40 -8.34 8.22 2.01
C VAL A 40 -8.64 7.05 1.08
N ALA A 41 -8.09 5.87 1.37
CA ALA A 41 -8.45 4.65 0.67
C ALA A 41 -9.82 4.15 1.16
N GLY A 42 -10.69 3.77 0.22
CA GLY A 42 -11.92 3.06 0.56
C GLY A 42 -11.58 1.78 1.29
N CYS A 43 -12.33 1.42 2.33
CA CYS A 43 -12.05 0.23 3.13
C CYS A 43 -13.26 -0.71 3.19
N LEU A 44 -12.96 -2.00 3.29
CA LEU A 44 -13.91 -3.08 3.50
C LEU A 44 -13.37 -3.93 4.65
N GLU A 45 -14.23 -4.34 5.58
CA GLU A 45 -13.86 -5.23 6.67
C GLU A 45 -14.60 -6.55 6.52
N GLU A 46 -13.86 -7.65 6.36
CA GLU A 46 -14.40 -8.99 6.17
C GLU A 46 -13.54 -9.98 6.98
N ASP A 47 -14.18 -10.88 7.73
CA ASP A 47 -13.51 -11.85 8.59
C ASP A 47 -12.44 -11.26 9.54
N LYS A 48 -12.71 -10.08 10.10
CA LYS A 48 -11.78 -9.30 10.97
C LYS A 48 -10.50 -8.86 10.26
N ILE A 49 -10.47 -8.93 8.94
CA ILE A 49 -9.39 -8.41 8.10
C ILE A 49 -9.91 -7.14 7.43
N ARG A 50 -9.15 -6.06 7.58
CA ARG A 50 -9.43 -4.80 6.90
C ARG A 50 -8.68 -4.76 5.58
N TYR A 51 -9.43 -4.54 4.51
CA TYR A 51 -8.93 -4.40 3.16
C TYR A 51 -9.14 -2.98 2.67
N PHE A 52 -8.23 -2.51 1.83
CA PHE A 52 -8.22 -1.18 1.26
C PHE A 52 -8.24 -1.23 -0.25
N GLU A 53 -9.05 -0.36 -0.84
CA GLU A 53 -9.11 -0.14 -2.27
C GLU A 53 -8.03 0.85 -2.67
N PHE A 54 -7.11 0.43 -3.53
CA PHE A 54 -6.07 1.30 -4.07
C PHE A 54 -6.33 1.61 -5.53
N LYS A 55 -6.64 2.87 -5.85
CA LYS A 55 -6.90 3.32 -7.22
C LYS A 55 -5.68 4.02 -7.81
N SER A 56 -5.40 3.69 -9.07
CA SER A 56 -4.34 4.36 -9.83
C SER A 56 -4.59 5.86 -10.07
N ALA A 57 -5.84 6.32 -9.98
CA ALA A 57 -6.18 7.74 -10.08
C ALA A 57 -5.70 8.51 -8.84
N ASP A 58 -6.04 8.03 -7.65
CA ASP A 58 -5.67 8.65 -6.37
C ASP A 58 -4.15 8.73 -6.20
N PHE A 59 -3.45 7.65 -6.57
CA PHE A 59 -1.99 7.63 -6.57
C PHE A 59 -1.40 8.70 -7.49
N ARG A 60 -1.89 8.81 -8.73
CA ARG A 60 -1.38 9.80 -9.70
C ARG A 60 -1.68 11.23 -9.28
N GLN A 61 -2.83 11.47 -8.64
CA GLN A 61 -3.20 12.78 -8.14
C GLN A 61 -2.32 13.22 -6.96
N GLN A 62 -2.02 12.31 -6.04
CA GLN A 62 -1.24 12.61 -4.83
C GLN A 62 0.27 12.60 -5.08
N LEU A 63 0.74 11.81 -6.05
CA LEU A 63 2.15 11.67 -6.38
C LEU A 63 2.41 11.91 -7.88
N PRO A 64 2.11 13.11 -8.40
CA PRO A 64 2.26 13.43 -9.82
C PRO A 64 3.72 13.38 -10.30
N THR A 65 4.68 13.56 -9.39
CA THR A 65 6.12 13.49 -9.67
C THR A 65 6.61 12.06 -9.88
N VAL A 66 5.91 11.06 -9.33
CA VAL A 66 6.19 9.64 -9.57
C VAL A 66 5.57 9.31 -10.92
N ARG A 67 6.38 9.26 -11.97
CA ARG A 67 5.99 9.06 -13.39
C ARG A 67 5.38 7.66 -13.68
N ILE A 68 4.39 7.23 -12.90
CA ILE A 68 3.56 6.06 -13.16
C ILE A 68 2.49 6.51 -14.15
N SER A 69 2.85 6.39 -15.43
CA SER A 69 2.08 6.92 -16.55
C SER A 69 0.81 6.11 -16.87
N ASN A 70 0.73 4.84 -16.44
CA ASN A 70 -0.37 3.97 -16.82
C ASN A 70 -0.81 2.98 -15.72
N HIS A 71 -2.04 2.49 -15.87
CA HIS A 71 -2.69 1.55 -14.97
C HIS A 71 -1.93 0.21 -14.88
N HIS A 72 -1.25 -0.21 -15.95
CA HIS A 72 -0.42 -1.42 -15.94
C HIS A 72 0.74 -1.35 -14.95
N ARG A 73 1.49 -0.23 -14.92
CA ARG A 73 2.59 -0.05 -13.96
C ARG A 73 2.09 -0.04 -12.52
N PHE A 74 0.93 0.57 -12.28
CA PHE A 74 0.29 0.56 -10.96
C PHE A 74 -0.05 -0.88 -10.51
N ASN A 75 -0.68 -1.66 -11.38
CA ASN A 75 -1.01 -3.07 -11.08
C ASN A 75 0.25 -3.93 -10.90
N ASN A 76 1.34 -3.63 -11.62
CA ASN A 76 2.62 -4.31 -11.40
C ASN A 76 3.20 -4.00 -10.02
N LEU A 77 3.07 -2.77 -9.52
CA LEU A 77 3.54 -2.43 -8.16
C LEU A 77 2.75 -3.19 -7.09
N LEU A 78 1.43 -3.27 -7.23
CA LEU A 78 0.59 -4.10 -6.35
C LEU A 78 1.03 -5.57 -6.38
N LYS A 79 1.27 -6.13 -7.58
CA LYS A 79 1.79 -7.49 -7.74
C LYS A 79 3.15 -7.70 -7.07
N ILE A 80 4.05 -6.73 -7.17
CA ILE A 80 5.36 -6.79 -6.52
C ILE A 80 5.22 -6.75 -4.99
N LEU A 81 4.36 -5.89 -4.45
CA LEU A 81 4.13 -5.86 -3.00
C LEU A 81 3.48 -7.16 -2.50
N MET A 82 2.58 -7.76 -3.29
CA MET A 82 2.02 -9.08 -2.97
C MET A 82 3.08 -10.19 -3.00
N SER A 83 3.91 -10.24 -4.04
CA SER A 83 4.96 -11.27 -4.14
C SER A 83 6.02 -11.15 -3.04
N LYS A 84 6.21 -9.95 -2.49
CA LYS A 84 7.07 -9.68 -1.33
C LYS A 84 6.38 -9.92 0.01
N GLY A 85 5.13 -10.39 0.02
CA GLY A 85 4.37 -10.67 1.23
C GLY A 85 4.01 -9.42 2.04
N LEU A 86 3.93 -8.25 1.39
CA LEU A 86 3.56 -6.98 2.03
C LEU A 86 2.06 -6.71 1.91
N LEU A 87 1.45 -7.12 0.81
CA LEU A 87 0.01 -7.02 0.60
C LEU A 87 -0.60 -8.40 0.38
N MET A 88 -1.84 -8.55 0.82
CA MET A 88 -2.66 -9.72 0.58
C MET A 88 -3.91 -9.28 -0.20
N PRO A 89 -4.20 -9.85 -1.38
CA PRO A 89 -5.42 -9.55 -2.10
C PRO A 89 -6.64 -10.11 -1.37
N HIS A 90 -7.80 -9.47 -1.53
CA HIS A 90 -9.06 -10.07 -1.10
C HIS A 90 -9.31 -11.42 -1.80
N PRO A 91 -9.86 -12.46 -1.14
CA PRO A 91 -10.15 -13.73 -1.81
C PRO A 91 -11.17 -13.59 -2.95
N ASN A 92 -12.10 -12.64 -2.85
CA ASN A 92 -13.19 -12.42 -3.80
C ASN A 92 -13.03 -11.18 -4.71
N GLN A 93 -11.82 -10.90 -5.23
CA GLN A 93 -11.59 -9.71 -6.07
C GLN A 93 -12.50 -9.63 -7.31
N ALA A 94 -13.02 -10.77 -7.80
CA ALA A 94 -13.91 -10.81 -8.95
C ALA A 94 -15.26 -10.09 -8.69
N CYS A 95 -15.76 -10.13 -7.46
CA CYS A 95 -17.03 -9.49 -7.10
C CYS A 95 -16.85 -8.13 -6.45
N ILE A 96 -15.83 -7.97 -5.60
CA ILE A 96 -15.68 -6.77 -4.77
C ILE A 96 -14.66 -5.76 -5.33
N GLY A 97 -13.84 -6.16 -6.31
CA GLY A 97 -12.81 -5.31 -6.90
C GLY A 97 -11.43 -5.44 -6.24
N ALA A 98 -10.53 -4.52 -6.60
CA ALA A 98 -9.10 -4.57 -6.26
C ALA A 98 -8.82 -4.08 -4.82
N TYR A 99 -9.26 -4.88 -3.85
CA TYR A 99 -9.04 -4.67 -2.42
C TYR A 99 -7.85 -5.48 -1.92
N TYR A 100 -7.06 -4.87 -1.03
CA TYR A 100 -5.82 -5.45 -0.48
C TYR A 100 -5.69 -5.16 1.02
N ALA A 101 -5.26 -6.14 1.78
CA ALA A 101 -4.93 -6.01 3.21
C ALA A 101 -3.41 -5.90 3.40
N PHE A 102 -2.98 -5.18 4.45
CA PHE A 102 -1.59 -5.17 4.89
C PHE A 102 -1.29 -6.43 5.69
N THR A 103 -0.22 -7.14 5.31
CA THR A 103 0.23 -8.31 6.06
C THR A 103 0.85 -7.92 7.41
N PRO A 104 1.02 -8.87 8.35
CA PRO A 104 1.75 -8.60 9.59
C PRO A 104 3.18 -8.08 9.35
N LEU A 105 3.81 -8.46 8.24
CA LEU A 105 5.13 -7.96 7.83
C LEU A 105 5.10 -6.46 7.53
N SER A 106 4.07 -6.00 6.82
CA SER A 106 3.86 -4.58 6.54
C SER A 106 3.68 -3.75 7.80
N LYS A 107 2.89 -4.24 8.76
CA LYS A 107 2.68 -3.54 10.04
C LYS A 107 3.99 -3.40 10.82
N LYS A 108 4.83 -4.45 10.82
CA LYS A 108 6.18 -4.41 11.40
C LYS A 108 7.09 -3.38 10.71
N ILE A 109 7.06 -3.28 9.38
CA ILE A 109 7.87 -2.30 8.64
C ILE A 109 7.54 -0.87 9.03
N PHE A 110 6.25 -0.58 9.25
CA PHE A 110 5.80 0.74 9.68
C PHE A 110 5.81 0.94 11.21
N ASN A 111 6.28 -0.04 11.99
CA ASN A 111 6.21 -0.06 13.45
C ASN A 111 4.82 0.27 14.00
N ASP A 112 3.77 -0.14 13.29
CA ASP A 112 2.40 0.17 13.66
C ASP A 112 1.75 -1.04 14.34
N THR A 113 1.25 -0.83 15.56
CA THR A 113 0.49 -1.81 16.35
C THR A 113 -1.02 -1.70 16.12
N SER A 114 -1.46 -0.77 15.28
CA SER A 114 -2.88 -0.49 15.04
C SER A 114 -3.53 -1.53 14.10
N ASN A 115 -4.83 -1.76 14.27
CA ASN A 115 -5.66 -2.57 13.36
C ASN A 115 -5.98 -1.83 12.05
N ILE A 116 -4.92 -1.42 11.34
CA ILE A 116 -4.98 -1.00 9.94
C ILE A 116 -4.74 -2.25 9.10
#